data_AF-A0A7M3NVP4-F1
#
_entry.id   AF-A0A7M3NVP4-F1
#
_cell.length_a   1.000
_cell.length_b   1.000
_cell.length_c   1.000
_cell.angle_alpha   90.00
_cell.angle_beta   90.00
_cell.angle_gamma   90.00
#
_symmetry.space_group_name_H-M   'P 1'
#
loop_
_entity.id
_entity.type
_entity.pdbx_description
1 polymer ?
#
loop_
_entity_poly.entity_id
_entity_poly.type
_entity_poly.pdbx_seq_one_letter_code
_entity_poly.pdbx_strand_id
1 'polypeptide(L)'
;MTPIGRGQRQLIIGDRQTGKTALAVDTIINQRDNWRTGDPNKQVRCIYVAIGQKNQTVSLMKGGRPLLSQVKMGLGWEPAYRGKDIDLDASVIAYGPQRNHIDSCYFGKLQIVNGAIRHSGDNLTGEGGGDDEVITVDLGRLPQDVTGLVFTVNSFSGQKFTEVAKAYCRLIDAQSGEELVRFDLTSAEPQTGVLMAKLIRQFSGEWEMTAMGDFVKARTVRNMVKPAAQAL
;
A
#
# COMPACT_ATOMS: atom_id res chain seq x y z
N MET A 1 14.02 3.69 -34.95
CA MET A 1 14.35 3.50 -33.51
C MET A 1 13.70 4.64 -32.76
N THR A 2 12.57 4.39 -32.10
CA THR A 2 11.81 5.43 -31.41
C THR A 2 12.42 5.63 -30.02
N PRO A 3 12.85 6.83 -29.63
CA PRO A 3 13.37 7.05 -28.29
C PRO A 3 12.22 6.93 -27.29
N ILE A 4 12.29 5.96 -26.39
CA ILE A 4 11.39 5.89 -25.23
C ILE A 4 11.88 6.95 -24.25
N GLY A 5 11.36 8.17 -24.42
CA GLY A 5 11.63 9.32 -23.55
C GLY A 5 11.04 9.16 -22.16
N ARG A 6 11.74 9.75 -21.19
CA ARG A 6 11.34 9.93 -19.79
C ARG A 6 9.87 10.36 -19.70
N GLY A 7 9.01 9.48 -19.18
CA GLY A 7 7.60 9.82 -18.92
C GLY A 7 6.61 8.65 -18.96
N GLN A 8 6.95 7.48 -19.52
CA GLN A 8 6.00 6.37 -19.60
C GLN A 8 6.19 5.34 -18.47
N ARG A 9 5.63 5.63 -17.29
CA ARG A 9 5.36 4.63 -16.25
C ARG A 9 4.05 3.89 -16.58
N GLN A 10 4.02 3.13 -17.68
CA GLN A 10 2.86 2.28 -18.00
C GLN A 10 3.20 0.79 -17.89
N LEU A 11 2.25 0.06 -17.32
CA LEU A 11 2.27 -1.39 -17.07
C LEU A 11 2.58 -2.16 -18.37
N ILE A 12 3.57 -3.06 -18.31
CA ILE A 12 3.92 -3.95 -19.43
C ILE A 12 2.88 -5.08 -19.57
N ILE A 13 2.19 -5.44 -18.49
CA ILE A 13 1.22 -6.54 -18.50
C ILE A 13 -0.16 -6.02 -18.90
N GLY A 14 -0.73 -6.56 -19.99
CA GLY A 14 -2.06 -6.18 -20.47
C GLY A 14 -2.10 -5.07 -21.51
N ASP A 15 -0.94 -4.52 -21.91
CA ASP A 15 -0.85 -3.58 -23.03
C ASP A 15 -1.09 -4.30 -24.36
N ARG A 16 -2.34 -4.25 -24.83
CA ARG A 16 -2.77 -4.76 -26.15
C ARG A 16 -2.67 -3.71 -27.27
N GLN A 17 -2.41 -2.44 -26.97
CA GLN A 17 -2.48 -1.36 -27.97
C GLN A 17 -1.10 -0.84 -28.38
N THR A 18 -0.11 -0.80 -27.49
CA THR A 18 1.18 -0.14 -27.78
C THR A 18 2.37 -1.11 -27.93
N GLY A 19 2.14 -2.42 -27.82
CA GLY A 19 3.14 -3.46 -28.12
C GLY A 19 4.27 -3.60 -27.09
N LYS A 20 4.15 -2.96 -25.92
CA LYS A 20 5.20 -2.95 -24.88
C LYS A 20 5.48 -4.35 -24.33
N THR A 21 4.44 -5.18 -24.21
CA THR A 21 4.57 -6.60 -23.82
C THR A 21 5.47 -7.37 -24.78
N ALA A 22 5.25 -7.22 -26.09
CA ALA A 22 6.03 -7.91 -27.12
C ALA A 22 7.49 -7.43 -27.11
N LEU A 23 7.71 -6.13 -27.03
CA LEU A 23 9.05 -5.53 -26.93
C LEU A 23 9.82 -6.04 -25.71
N ALA A 24 9.18 -6.15 -24.54
CA ALA A 24 9.80 -6.68 -23.34
C ALA A 24 10.15 -8.18 -23.47
N VAL A 25 9.22 -8.98 -24.00
CA VAL A 25 9.42 -10.42 -24.22
C VAL A 25 10.53 -10.67 -25.24
N ASP A 26 10.52 -9.96 -26.37
CA ASP A 26 11.56 -10.07 -27.40
C ASP A 26 12.92 -9.64 -26.86
N THR A 27 12.98 -8.60 -26.02
CA THR A 27 14.23 -8.16 -25.39
C THR A 27 14.81 -9.25 -24.50
N ILE A 28 13.97 -9.96 -23.73
CA ILE A 28 14.39 -11.08 -22.87
C ILE A 28 14.85 -12.27 -23.71
N ILE A 29 14.06 -12.68 -24.72
CA ILE A 29 14.38 -13.82 -25.60
C ILE A 29 15.68 -13.57 -26.36
N ASN A 30 15.90 -12.36 -26.86
CA ASN A 30 17.10 -11.99 -27.61
C ASN A 30 18.38 -11.94 -26.76
N GLN A 31 18.31 -12.08 -25.43
CA GLN A 31 19.51 -12.27 -24.60
C GLN A 31 20.05 -13.71 -24.64
N ARG A 32 19.31 -14.68 -25.20
CA ARG A 32 19.65 -16.11 -25.12
C ARG A 32 21.09 -16.42 -25.53
N ASP A 33 21.54 -15.85 -26.65
CA ASP A 33 22.86 -16.17 -27.17
C ASP A 33 23.98 -15.52 -26.32
N ASN A 34 23.73 -14.34 -25.73
CA ASN A 34 24.63 -13.75 -24.74
C ASN A 34 24.75 -14.63 -23.50
N TRP A 35 23.65 -15.19 -23.00
CA TRP A 35 23.67 -16.10 -21.85
C TRP A 35 24.40 -17.41 -22.14
N ARG A 36 24.27 -17.95 -23.37
CA ARG A 36 24.98 -19.16 -23.81
C ARG A 36 26.50 -19.00 -23.84
N THR A 37 27.02 -17.79 -23.99
CA THR A 37 28.48 -17.56 -23.98
C THR A 37 29.12 -17.79 -22.61
N GLY A 38 28.35 -17.75 -21.51
CA GLY A 38 28.87 -17.85 -20.15
C GLY A 38 29.66 -16.64 -19.66
N ASP A 39 29.87 -15.61 -20.49
CA ASP A 39 30.60 -14.38 -20.14
C ASP A 39 29.70 -13.44 -19.30
N PRO A 40 30.02 -13.20 -18.01
CA PRO A 40 29.20 -12.34 -17.15
C PRO A 40 29.08 -10.90 -17.66
N ASN A 41 30.05 -10.41 -18.44
CA ASN A 41 30.03 -9.04 -18.97
C ASN A 41 29.04 -8.86 -20.14
N LYS A 42 28.58 -9.96 -20.74
CA LYS A 42 27.58 -9.96 -21.82
C LYS A 42 26.17 -10.30 -21.31
N GLN A 43 26.06 -10.81 -20.10
CA GLN A 43 24.79 -11.25 -19.51
C GLN A 43 23.99 -10.08 -18.94
N VAL A 44 22.92 -9.70 -19.63
CA VAL A 44 21.96 -8.71 -19.12
C VAL A 44 20.92 -9.42 -18.25
N ARG A 45 20.75 -8.95 -17.01
CA ARG A 45 19.70 -9.41 -16.09
C ARG A 45 18.52 -8.45 -16.15
N CYS A 46 17.38 -8.92 -16.65
CA CYS A 46 16.12 -8.19 -16.59
C CYS A 46 15.43 -8.50 -15.25
N ILE A 47 15.38 -7.53 -14.34
CA ILE A 47 14.68 -7.65 -13.06
C ILE A 47 13.32 -6.97 -13.21
N TYR A 48 12.24 -7.72 -13.06
CA TYR A 48 10.90 -7.15 -12.98
C TYR A 48 10.64 -6.71 -11.54
N VAL A 49 10.43 -5.41 -11.34
CA VAL A 49 10.03 -4.85 -10.05
C VAL A 49 8.59 -4.42 -10.18
N ALA A 50 7.68 -5.12 -9.50
CA ALA A 50 6.30 -4.68 -9.35
C ALA A 50 6.31 -3.47 -8.41
N ILE A 51 6.08 -2.28 -8.95
CA ILE A 51 5.76 -1.10 -8.14
C ILE A 51 4.25 -1.00 -8.18
N GLY A 52 3.58 -1.17 -7.02
CA GLY A 52 2.13 -1.04 -6.91
C GLY A 52 1.65 0.25 -7.57
N GLN A 53 0.93 0.13 -8.69
CA GLN A 53 0.33 1.28 -9.35
C GLN A 53 -1.01 1.58 -8.70
N LYS A 54 -1.41 2.86 -8.72
CA LYS A 54 -2.75 3.30 -8.32
C LYS A 54 -3.81 2.41 -9.00
N ASN A 55 -4.77 1.89 -8.24
CA ASN A 55 -5.83 0.97 -8.68
C ASN A 55 -5.38 -0.42 -9.17
N GLN A 56 -4.21 -0.92 -8.75
CA GLN A 56 -3.84 -2.33 -8.98
C GLN A 56 -4.47 -3.24 -7.93
N THR A 57 -5.09 -4.32 -8.39
CA THR A 57 -5.60 -5.40 -7.54
C THR A 57 -4.64 -6.57 -7.57
N VAL A 58 -4.22 -7.04 -6.40
CA VAL A 58 -3.36 -8.20 -6.19
C VAL A 58 -4.11 -9.21 -5.33
N SER A 59 -4.26 -10.43 -5.83
CA SER A 59 -4.75 -11.54 -5.01
C SER A 59 -3.68 -11.92 -4.00
N LEU A 60 -4.07 -12.11 -2.74
CA LEU A 60 -3.17 -12.52 -1.66
C LEU A 60 -3.08 -14.06 -1.57
N MET A 61 -3.26 -14.75 -2.71
CA MET A 61 -3.17 -16.21 -2.86
C MET A 61 -2.21 -16.54 -4.02
N LYS A 62 -1.39 -17.59 -3.85
CA LYS A 62 -0.55 -18.15 -4.93
C LYS A 62 -0.65 -19.67 -4.93
N GLY A 63 -1.22 -20.23 -6.00
CA GLY A 63 -1.38 -21.68 -6.15
C GLY A 63 -2.33 -22.32 -5.15
N GLY A 64 -3.40 -21.62 -4.74
CA GLY A 64 -4.42 -22.15 -3.81
C GLY A 64 -4.03 -22.15 -2.33
N ARG A 65 -2.89 -21.52 -1.97
CA ARG A 65 -2.47 -21.30 -0.58
C ARG A 65 -2.55 -19.80 -0.24
N PRO A 66 -2.97 -19.42 0.99
CA PRO A 66 -2.82 -18.05 1.48
C PRO A 66 -1.36 -17.65 1.38
N LEU A 67 -1.04 -16.64 0.55
CA LEU A 67 0.27 -16.00 0.60
C LEU A 67 0.43 -15.23 1.91
N LEU A 68 -0.67 -14.67 2.43
CA LEU A 68 -0.65 -13.75 3.56
C LEU A 68 -1.61 -14.20 4.66
N SER A 69 -1.07 -14.63 5.79
CA SER A 69 -1.83 -14.78 7.04
C SER A 69 -1.93 -13.47 7.82
N GLN A 70 -0.94 -12.59 7.64
CA GLN A 70 -0.84 -11.34 8.37
C GLN A 70 -0.21 -10.25 7.49
N VAL A 71 -0.79 -9.05 7.53
CA VAL A 71 -0.25 -7.86 6.86
C VAL A 71 0.13 -6.81 7.90
N LYS A 72 1.11 -5.98 7.55
CA LYS A 72 1.51 -4.81 8.34
C LYS A 72 1.42 -3.56 7.49
N MET A 73 0.70 -2.56 7.97
CA MET A 73 0.79 -1.21 7.44
C MET A 73 1.87 -0.47 8.23
N GLY A 74 2.83 0.12 7.53
CA GLY A 74 3.82 1.02 8.11
C GLY A 74 3.61 2.44 7.58
N LEU A 75 3.70 3.41 8.46
CA LEU A 75 3.69 4.84 8.17
C LEU A 75 4.99 5.42 8.72
N GLY A 76 5.72 6.20 7.91
CA GLY A 76 6.91 6.90 8.37
C GLY A 76 7.01 8.29 7.78
N TRP A 77 7.62 9.22 8.51
CA TRP A 77 7.88 10.59 8.06
C TRP A 77 9.12 11.18 8.77
N GLU A 78 9.66 12.28 8.25
CA GLU A 78 10.69 13.02 8.97
C GLU A 78 10.12 14.28 9.63
N PRO A 79 10.60 14.65 10.83
CA PRO A 79 10.24 15.91 11.46
C PRO A 79 10.61 17.09 10.55
N ALA A 80 9.77 18.11 10.47
CA ALA A 80 10.09 19.31 9.71
C ALA A 80 11.26 20.07 10.35
N TYR A 81 12.34 20.29 9.59
CA TYR A 81 13.46 21.12 10.03
C TYR A 81 12.96 22.56 10.30
N ARG A 82 12.79 22.93 11.57
CA ARG A 82 12.21 24.20 12.05
C ARG A 82 10.73 24.41 11.71
N GLY A 83 9.93 23.34 11.69
CA GLY A 83 8.47 23.40 11.52
C GLY A 83 7.69 23.16 12.82
N LYS A 84 6.36 23.29 12.75
CA LYS A 84 5.44 22.79 13.80
C LYS A 84 5.48 21.25 13.81
N ASP A 85 5.23 20.66 14.97
CA ASP A 85 5.10 19.21 15.13
C ASP A 85 4.12 18.64 14.09
N ILE A 86 4.55 17.58 13.41
CA ILE A 86 3.79 16.88 12.37
C ILE A 86 3.27 15.60 12.98
N ASP A 87 1.95 15.49 13.07
CA ASP A 87 1.24 14.35 13.59
C ASP A 87 0.49 13.68 12.43
N LEU A 88 1.05 12.56 11.95
CA LEU A 88 0.42 11.69 10.95
C LEU A 88 -0.05 10.41 11.63
N ASP A 89 -1.32 10.08 11.45
CA ASP A 89 -1.92 8.87 11.99
C ASP A 89 -2.06 7.79 10.91
N ALA A 90 -1.65 6.57 11.25
CA ALA A 90 -2.08 5.37 10.57
C ALA A 90 -3.43 4.89 11.13
N SER A 91 -4.29 4.35 10.27
CA SER A 91 -5.54 3.75 10.72
C SER A 91 -6.00 2.62 9.80
N VAL A 92 -6.74 1.67 10.38
CA VAL A 92 -7.46 0.62 9.65
C VAL A 92 -8.91 0.62 10.07
N ILE A 93 -9.81 0.66 9.09
CA ILE A 93 -11.25 0.66 9.31
C ILE A 93 -11.81 -0.67 8.83
N ALA A 94 -12.51 -1.38 9.72
CA ALA A 94 -13.17 -2.65 9.45
C ALA A 94 -14.64 -2.43 9.10
N TYR A 95 -15.11 -3.14 8.07
CA TYR A 95 -16.45 -3.05 7.53
C TYR A 95 -17.10 -4.40 7.36
N GLY A 96 -18.42 -4.40 7.53
CA GLY A 96 -19.27 -5.56 7.29
C GLY A 96 -19.73 -5.69 5.84
N PRO A 97 -20.56 -6.72 5.54
CA PRO A 97 -20.97 -7.05 4.17
C PRO A 97 -21.74 -5.93 3.48
N GLN A 98 -22.47 -5.12 4.24
CA GLN A 98 -23.23 -3.96 3.75
C GLN A 98 -22.39 -2.67 3.78
N ARG A 99 -21.07 -2.78 3.91
CA ARG A 99 -20.13 -1.64 4.06
C ARG A 99 -20.45 -0.79 5.30
N ASN A 100 -21.15 -1.37 6.27
CA ASN A 100 -21.37 -0.76 7.57
C ASN A 100 -20.07 -0.78 8.35
N HIS A 101 -19.77 0.33 9.02
CA HIS A 101 -18.64 0.43 9.92
C HIS A 101 -18.80 -0.57 11.06
N ILE A 102 -17.80 -1.43 11.26
CA ILE A 102 -17.71 -2.33 12.42
C ILE A 102 -16.88 -1.65 13.49
N ASP A 103 -15.64 -1.28 13.15
CA ASP A 103 -14.72 -0.65 14.09
C ASP A 103 -13.54 0.03 13.37
N SER A 104 -12.77 0.84 14.09
CA SER A 104 -11.57 1.51 13.58
C SER A 104 -10.41 1.37 14.57
N CYS A 105 -9.26 0.93 14.07
CA CYS A 105 -8.00 0.88 14.82
C CYS A 105 -7.12 2.07 14.45
N TYR A 106 -6.65 2.78 15.47
CA TYR A 106 -5.84 4.02 15.38
C TYR A 106 -5.19 4.25 16.75
N PHE A 107 -4.35 5.28 16.90
CA PHE A 107 -3.64 5.56 18.15
C PHE A 107 -4.53 5.61 19.41
N GLY A 108 -5.76 6.14 19.30
CA GLY A 108 -6.73 6.21 20.40
C GLY A 108 -7.47 4.90 20.70
N LYS A 109 -7.34 3.88 19.82
CA LYS A 109 -7.92 2.55 19.98
C LYS A 109 -6.99 1.48 19.41
N LEU A 110 -6.01 1.09 20.22
CA LEU A 110 -4.87 0.28 19.80
C LEU A 110 -5.22 -1.15 19.39
N GLN A 111 -6.39 -1.68 19.75
CA GLN A 111 -6.82 -3.02 19.36
C GLN A 111 -8.32 -3.04 19.07
N ILE A 112 -8.70 -3.75 18.01
CA ILE A 112 -10.10 -4.01 17.64
C ILE A 112 -10.26 -5.47 17.23
N VAL A 113 -11.50 -5.93 17.07
CA VAL A 113 -11.83 -7.25 16.51
C VAL A 113 -11.09 -8.38 17.26
N ASN A 114 -11.24 -8.41 18.60
CA ASN A 114 -10.59 -9.36 19.50
C ASN A 114 -9.05 -9.44 19.33
N GLY A 115 -8.44 -8.28 19.04
CA GLY A 115 -7.00 -8.14 18.87
C GLY A 115 -6.47 -8.70 17.55
N ALA A 116 -7.34 -9.03 16.58
CA ALA A 116 -6.91 -9.39 15.22
C ALA A 116 -6.24 -8.21 14.50
N ILE A 117 -6.65 -6.99 14.82
CA ILE A 117 -6.05 -5.74 14.33
C ILE A 117 -5.43 -5.02 15.53
N ARG A 118 -4.17 -4.63 15.41
CA ARG A 118 -3.39 -3.99 16.48
C ARG A 118 -2.55 -2.84 15.95
N HIS A 119 -2.59 -1.70 16.63
CA HIS A 119 -1.74 -0.53 16.44
C HIS A 119 -0.51 -0.62 17.36
N SER A 120 0.66 -0.18 16.91
CA SER A 120 1.90 -0.15 17.70
C SER A 120 1.86 0.87 18.84
N GLY A 121 1.09 1.95 18.66
CA GLY A 121 1.10 3.14 19.50
C GLY A 121 1.28 4.37 18.64
N ASP A 122 1.14 5.54 19.26
CA ASP A 122 1.32 6.85 18.63
C ASP A 122 2.81 7.20 18.56
N ASN A 123 3.27 7.71 17.42
CA ASN A 123 4.57 8.38 17.32
C ASN A 123 4.35 9.83 16.89
N LEU A 124 4.39 10.74 17.85
CA LEU A 124 4.09 12.16 17.62
C LEU A 124 5.21 12.94 16.93
N THR A 125 6.42 12.39 16.83
CA THR A 125 7.61 13.14 16.41
C THR A 125 8.18 12.68 15.08
N GLY A 126 7.96 11.41 14.69
CA GLY A 126 8.69 10.80 13.58
C GLY A 126 10.20 10.66 13.86
N GLU A 127 10.60 10.69 15.15
CA GLU A 127 12.00 10.47 15.51
C GLU A 127 12.33 8.99 15.40
N GLY A 128 13.20 8.66 14.44
CA GLY A 128 13.62 7.29 14.20
C GLY A 128 13.92 7.06 12.73
N GLY A 129 14.33 5.84 12.39
CA GLY A 129 14.38 5.38 11.01
C GLY A 129 13.37 4.25 10.83
N GLY A 130 12.65 4.27 9.71
CA GLY A 130 11.70 3.22 9.36
C GLY A 130 10.25 3.65 9.57
N ASP A 131 9.41 2.70 9.94
CA ASP A 131 7.98 2.93 10.14
C ASP A 131 7.75 3.45 11.57
N ASP A 132 7.34 4.71 11.68
CA ASP A 132 7.01 5.41 12.91
C ASP A 132 5.76 4.84 13.57
N GLU A 133 4.74 4.53 12.76
CA GLU A 133 3.53 3.84 13.20
C GLU A 133 3.29 2.56 12.40
N VAL A 134 2.86 1.52 13.10
CA VAL A 134 2.61 0.21 12.51
C VAL A 134 1.25 -0.34 12.94
N ILE A 135 0.44 -0.75 11.96
CA ILE A 135 -0.78 -1.54 12.20
C ILE A 135 -0.59 -2.95 11.68
N THR A 136 -0.75 -3.93 12.56
CA THR A 136 -0.71 -5.36 12.20
C THR A 136 -2.13 -5.91 12.12
N VAL A 137 -2.43 -6.62 11.03
CA VAL A 137 -3.72 -7.29 10.81
C VAL A 137 -3.50 -8.77 10.57
N ASP A 138 -4.06 -9.61 11.45
CA ASP A 138 -4.12 -11.06 11.26
C ASP A 138 -5.39 -11.42 10.49
N LEU A 139 -5.25 -11.68 9.18
CA LEU A 139 -6.35 -11.94 8.26
C LEU A 139 -7.05 -13.28 8.56
N GLY A 140 -6.36 -14.23 9.18
CA GLY A 140 -6.90 -15.53 9.56
C GLY A 140 -7.76 -15.50 10.83
N ARG A 141 -7.55 -14.49 11.69
CA ARG A 141 -8.31 -14.30 12.94
C ARG A 141 -9.50 -13.35 12.81
N LEU A 142 -9.68 -12.73 11.64
CA LEU A 142 -10.84 -11.87 11.41
C LEU A 142 -12.12 -12.71 11.39
N PRO A 143 -13.17 -12.32 12.14
CA PRO A 143 -14.46 -12.99 12.09
C PRO A 143 -15.12 -12.78 10.72
N GLN A 144 -16.03 -13.68 10.37
CA GLN A 144 -16.64 -13.77 9.03
C GLN A 144 -17.49 -12.56 8.66
N ASP A 145 -17.95 -11.79 9.65
CA ASP A 145 -18.69 -10.56 9.46
C ASP A 145 -17.79 -9.40 9.04
N VAL A 146 -16.47 -9.48 9.20
CA VAL A 146 -15.51 -8.51 8.64
C VAL A 146 -15.18 -8.89 7.20
N THR A 147 -15.77 -8.17 6.25
CA THR A 147 -15.62 -8.44 4.82
C THR A 147 -14.80 -7.39 4.07
N GLY A 148 -14.57 -6.24 4.70
CA GLY A 148 -13.80 -5.14 4.10
C GLY A 148 -12.87 -4.50 5.12
N LEU A 149 -11.64 -4.21 4.71
CA LEU A 149 -10.70 -3.38 5.45
C LEU A 149 -10.24 -2.24 4.56
N VAL A 150 -10.12 -1.04 5.12
CA VAL A 150 -9.51 0.10 4.43
C VAL A 150 -8.41 0.69 5.29
N PHE A 151 -7.22 0.76 4.72
CA PHE A 151 -6.02 1.33 5.32
C PHE A 151 -5.93 2.81 4.95
N THR A 152 -5.74 3.67 5.95
CA THR A 152 -5.80 5.12 5.76
C THR A 152 -4.69 5.83 6.52
N VAL A 153 -4.24 6.95 5.98
CA VAL A 153 -3.36 7.89 6.69
C VAL A 153 -4.06 9.24 6.75
N ASN A 154 -3.98 9.95 7.88
CA ASN A 154 -4.41 11.34 7.98
C ASN A 154 -3.42 12.18 8.78
N SER A 155 -3.38 13.49 8.52
CA SER A 155 -2.70 14.43 9.42
C SER A 155 -3.69 14.95 10.46
N PHE A 156 -3.44 14.63 11.73
CA PHE A 156 -4.25 15.11 12.84
C PHE A 156 -4.11 16.62 13.01
N SER A 157 -2.86 17.10 13.00
CA SER A 157 -2.49 18.51 13.11
C SER A 157 -2.91 19.36 11.90
N GLY A 158 -3.25 18.72 10.77
CA GLY A 158 -3.94 19.32 9.63
C GLY A 158 -3.03 19.86 8.53
N GLN A 159 -1.74 19.55 8.59
CA GLN A 159 -0.78 19.81 7.52
C GLN A 159 -1.20 19.01 6.28
N LYS A 160 -0.95 19.59 5.12
CA LYS A 160 -1.14 18.88 3.85
C LYS A 160 0.05 17.96 3.61
N PHE A 161 -0.15 16.86 2.89
CA PHE A 161 0.97 15.99 2.52
C PHE A 161 2.05 16.69 1.66
N THR A 162 1.71 17.82 1.02
CA THR A 162 2.68 18.70 0.36
C THR A 162 3.64 19.43 1.29
N GLU A 163 3.34 19.45 2.59
CA GLU A 163 4.09 20.17 3.62
C GLU A 163 4.89 19.23 4.53
N VAL A 164 4.77 17.91 4.34
CA VAL A 164 5.47 16.89 5.13
C VAL A 164 6.62 16.32 4.32
N ALA A 165 7.82 16.28 4.92
CA ALA A 165 9.02 15.77 4.28
C ALA A 165 9.16 14.26 4.48
N LYS A 166 9.52 13.55 3.40
CA LYS A 166 9.82 12.10 3.39
C LYS A 166 8.72 11.25 4.04
N ALA A 167 7.48 11.70 3.97
CA ALA A 167 6.34 10.93 4.41
C ALA A 167 6.06 9.81 3.42
N TYR A 168 5.86 8.61 3.94
CA TYR A 168 5.48 7.45 3.15
C TYR A 168 4.55 6.55 3.94
N CYS A 169 3.76 5.75 3.23
CA CYS A 169 3.08 4.60 3.82
C CYS A 169 3.27 3.37 2.96
N ARG A 170 3.27 2.20 3.60
CA ARG A 170 3.44 0.91 2.94
C ARG A 170 2.59 -0.17 3.58
N LEU A 171 2.23 -1.17 2.79
CA LEU A 171 1.59 -2.38 3.25
C LEU A 171 2.52 -3.53 2.87
N ILE A 172 2.89 -4.33 3.86
CA ILE A 172 3.86 -5.40 3.72
C ILE A 172 3.25 -6.72 4.19
N ASP A 173 3.74 -7.81 3.60
CA ASP A 173 3.59 -9.13 4.17
C ASP A 173 4.36 -9.20 5.51
N ALA A 174 3.67 -9.53 6.59
CA ALA A 174 4.31 -9.60 7.90
C ALA A 174 5.27 -10.79 8.04
N GLN A 175 5.11 -11.85 7.24
CA GLN A 175 5.92 -13.05 7.28
C GLN A 175 7.18 -12.92 6.42
N SER A 176 7.03 -12.52 5.15
CA SER A 176 8.17 -12.41 4.22
C SER A 176 8.86 -11.04 4.27
N GLY A 177 8.18 -10.00 4.75
CA GLY A 177 8.65 -8.62 4.66
C GLY A 177 8.52 -8.01 3.26
N GLU A 178 7.88 -8.70 2.31
CA GLU A 178 7.64 -8.19 0.96
C GLU A 178 6.72 -6.96 1.00
N GLU A 179 7.14 -5.87 0.35
CA GLU A 179 6.28 -4.69 0.17
C GLU A 179 5.22 -4.96 -0.91
N LEU A 180 3.96 -5.07 -0.50
CA LEU A 180 2.82 -5.27 -1.39
C LEU A 180 2.47 -3.97 -2.12
N VAL A 181 2.51 -2.86 -1.39
CA VAL A 181 2.31 -1.51 -1.93
C VAL A 181 3.04 -0.49 -1.07
N ARG A 182 3.56 0.55 -1.71
CA ARG A 182 4.19 1.71 -1.07
C ARG A 182 3.76 2.98 -1.78
N PHE A 183 3.37 4.00 -1.01
CA PHE A 183 3.09 5.35 -1.49
C PHE A 183 4.07 6.34 -0.86
N ASP A 184 4.67 7.18 -1.69
CA ASP A 184 5.31 8.41 -1.22
C ASP A 184 4.24 9.48 -1.08
N LEU A 185 4.08 10.02 0.12
CA LEU A 185 3.10 11.05 0.44
C LEU A 185 3.71 12.44 0.29
N THR A 186 5.05 12.55 0.32
CA THR A 186 5.76 13.82 0.18
C THR A 186 5.37 14.49 -1.12
N SER A 187 4.81 15.71 -1.04
CA SER A 187 4.42 16.46 -2.25
C SER A 187 3.38 15.75 -3.13
N ALA A 188 2.61 14.79 -2.58
CA ALA A 188 1.64 14.02 -3.35
C ALA A 188 0.41 14.85 -3.75
N GLU A 189 -0.46 15.21 -2.79
CA GLU A 189 -1.66 16.02 -3.02
C GLU A 189 -1.87 17.00 -1.85
N PRO A 190 -2.44 18.19 -2.07
CA PRO A 190 -2.67 19.21 -1.04
C PRO A 190 -3.90 18.87 -0.16
N GLN A 191 -4.00 17.61 0.28
CA GLN A 191 -5.04 17.04 1.12
C GLN A 191 -4.47 16.59 2.46
N THR A 192 -5.35 16.30 3.42
CA THR A 192 -4.98 15.93 4.80
C THR A 192 -5.21 14.46 5.12
N GLY A 193 -5.82 13.69 4.21
CA GLY A 193 -6.08 12.26 4.37
C GLY A 193 -5.94 11.50 3.06
N VAL A 194 -5.60 10.22 3.15
CA VAL A 194 -5.46 9.32 2.01
C VAL A 194 -6.01 7.95 2.34
N LEU A 195 -6.81 7.40 1.43
CA LEU A 195 -7.22 6.00 1.40
C LEU A 195 -6.13 5.24 0.65
N MET A 196 -5.33 4.47 1.39
CA MET A 196 -4.12 3.85 0.86
C MET A 196 -4.45 2.59 0.05
N ALA A 197 -5.08 1.62 0.71
CA ALA A 197 -5.38 0.32 0.13
C ALA A 197 -6.64 -0.25 0.80
N LYS A 198 -7.35 -1.10 0.07
CA LYS A 198 -8.46 -1.86 0.61
C LYS A 198 -8.20 -3.35 0.49
N LEU A 199 -8.66 -4.11 1.46
CA LEU A 199 -8.73 -5.57 1.41
C LEU A 199 -10.20 -5.96 1.41
N ILE A 200 -10.62 -6.77 0.44
CA ILE A 200 -11.98 -7.29 0.34
C ILE A 200 -11.93 -8.81 0.43
N ARG A 201 -12.77 -9.35 1.31
CA ARG A 201 -12.95 -10.79 1.45
C ARG A 201 -13.90 -11.28 0.37
N GLN A 202 -13.39 -12.14 -0.50
CA GLN A 202 -14.15 -12.80 -1.54
C GLN A 202 -15.07 -13.87 -0.95
N PHE A 203 -16.07 -14.28 -1.73
CA PHE A 203 -16.98 -15.37 -1.33
C PHE A 203 -16.25 -16.70 -1.07
N SER A 204 -15.11 -16.92 -1.74
CA SER A 204 -14.21 -18.05 -1.48
C SER A 204 -13.53 -18.01 -0.10
N GLY A 205 -13.62 -16.88 0.60
CA GLY A 205 -12.92 -16.62 1.86
C GLY A 205 -11.53 -16.02 1.68
N GLU A 206 -11.07 -15.89 0.44
CA GLU A 206 -9.78 -15.29 0.08
C GLU A 206 -9.82 -13.76 0.22
N TRP A 207 -8.68 -13.15 0.53
CA TRP A 207 -8.56 -11.70 0.57
C TRP A 207 -7.92 -11.18 -0.73
N GLU A 208 -8.56 -10.19 -1.34
CA GLU A 208 -7.99 -9.42 -2.45
C GLU A 208 -7.61 -8.03 -1.97
N MET A 209 -6.40 -7.59 -2.31
CA MET A 209 -5.90 -6.25 -2.00
C MET A 209 -6.01 -5.37 -3.25
N THR A 210 -6.55 -4.16 -3.10
CA THR A 210 -6.48 -3.11 -4.13
C THR A 210 -5.74 -1.90 -3.57
N ALA A 211 -4.67 -1.48 -4.25
CA ALA A 211 -4.00 -0.22 -3.97
C ALA A 211 -4.87 0.94 -4.50
N MET A 212 -5.20 1.93 -3.66
CA MET A 212 -6.13 3.00 -4.02
C MET A 212 -5.42 4.33 -4.24
N GLY A 213 -4.72 4.88 -3.24
CA GLY A 213 -4.04 6.18 -3.35
C GLY A 213 -5.02 7.35 -3.59
N ASP A 214 -6.19 7.33 -2.95
CA ASP A 214 -7.22 8.35 -3.10
C ASP A 214 -7.19 9.35 -1.95
N PHE A 215 -6.95 10.61 -2.28
CA PHE A 215 -6.78 11.68 -1.31
C PHE A 215 -8.09 12.36 -0.98
N VAL A 216 -8.30 12.66 0.31
CA VAL A 216 -9.53 13.23 0.85
C VAL A 216 -9.23 14.29 1.90
N LYS A 217 -10.16 15.23 2.07
CA LYS A 217 -10.08 16.23 3.13
C LYS A 217 -10.63 15.66 4.44
N ALA A 218 -9.77 14.99 5.20
CA ALA A 218 -10.10 14.44 6.51
C ALA A 218 -8.89 14.48 7.42
N ARG A 219 -9.10 14.80 8.70
CA ARG A 219 -8.06 14.95 9.72
C ARG A 219 -8.15 13.91 10.85
N THR A 220 -9.14 13.03 10.76
CA THR A 220 -9.38 12.01 11.78
C THR A 220 -9.94 10.77 11.08
N VAL A 221 -9.65 9.60 11.65
CA VAL A 221 -10.22 8.33 11.18
C VAL A 221 -11.75 8.35 11.10
N ARG A 222 -12.43 9.06 12.01
CA ARG A 222 -13.90 9.21 11.99
C ARG A 222 -14.39 9.87 10.70
N ASN A 223 -13.66 10.86 10.19
CA ASN A 223 -13.98 11.53 8.94
C ASN A 223 -13.57 10.70 7.70
N MET A 224 -12.74 9.68 7.88
CA MET A 224 -12.36 8.72 6.84
C MET A 224 -13.38 7.59 6.65
N VAL A 225 -14.20 7.28 7.67
CA VAL A 225 -15.14 6.14 7.64
C VAL A 225 -16.09 6.18 6.43
N LYS A 226 -16.68 7.33 6.11
CA LYS A 226 -17.63 7.43 5.00
C LYS A 226 -16.94 7.33 3.63
N PRO A 227 -15.87 8.08 3.34
CA PRO A 227 -15.09 7.89 2.11
C PRO A 227 -14.56 6.46 1.93
N ALA A 228 -14.04 5.85 2.99
CA ALA A 228 -13.53 4.48 2.94
C ALA A 228 -14.64 3.45 2.64
N ALA A 229 -15.85 3.62 3.19
CA ALA A 229 -16.99 2.76 2.88
C ALA A 229 -17.41 2.86 1.39
N GLN A 230 -17.31 4.05 0.80
CA GLN A 230 -17.61 4.27 -0.62
C GLN A 230 -16.55 3.64 -1.53
N ALA A 231 -15.32 3.51 -1.05
CA ALA A 231 -14.21 2.94 -1.80
C ALA A 231 -14.20 1.41 -1.84
N LEU A 232 -14.91 0.72 -0.92
CA LEU A 232 -15.11 -0.73 -0.96
C LEU A 232 -15.89 -1.14 -2.21
#